data_AF-A0A081G494-F1
#
_entry.id   AF-A0A081G494-F1
#
_cell.length_a   1.000
_cell.length_b   1.000
_cell.length_c   1.000
_cell.angle_alpha   90.00
_cell.angle_beta   90.00
_cell.angle_gamma   90.00
#
_symmetry.space_group_name_H-M   'P 1'
#
loop_
_entity.id
_entity.type
_entity.pdbx_description
1 polymer ?
#
loop_
_entity_poly.entity_id
_entity_poly.type
_entity_poly.pdbx_seq_one_letter_code
_entity_poly.pdbx_strand_id
1 'polypeptide(L)'
;MKTLDSKAQLAVSALLGLIVLHTMMLVALFTHAALSPPDFVGPLNAAVIALQLMAILLIYCNNQQRYTWVLLAAVVSIPGVGPHKFLLEPDALQLSPVILSGTLFILMLTRYAIWTDRQRVSTAGN
;
A
#
# COMPACT_ATOMS: atom_id res chain seq x y z
N MET A 1 6.58 18.66 -17.25
CA MET A 1 6.24 17.59 -16.28
C MET A 1 7.54 16.98 -15.77
N LYS A 2 7.77 16.96 -14.46
CA LYS A 2 8.97 16.33 -13.89
C LYS A 2 8.82 14.82 -14.02
N THR A 3 9.72 14.17 -14.74
CA THR A 3 9.72 12.72 -14.88
C THR A 3 10.14 12.09 -13.55
N LEU A 4 9.32 11.18 -13.04
CA LEU A 4 9.67 10.38 -11.87
C LEU A 4 10.74 9.35 -12.28
N ASP A 5 11.72 9.12 -11.40
CA ASP A 5 12.67 8.01 -11.55
C ASP A 5 11.92 6.66 -11.58
N SER A 6 12.48 5.66 -12.26
CA SER A 6 11.85 4.33 -12.43
C SER A 6 11.45 3.69 -11.10
N LYS A 7 12.21 3.93 -10.03
CA LYS A 7 11.89 3.38 -8.71
C LYS A 7 10.72 4.11 -8.05
N ALA A 8 10.63 5.43 -8.24
CA ALA A 8 9.48 6.21 -7.80
C ALA A 8 8.22 5.84 -8.59
N GLN A 9 8.35 5.58 -9.90
CA GLN A 9 7.24 5.08 -10.72
C GLN A 9 6.72 3.73 -10.19
N LEU A 10 7.62 2.78 -9.91
CA LEU A 10 7.27 1.49 -9.31
C LEU A 10 6.52 1.64 -7.98
N ALA A 11 6.99 2.54 -7.11
CA ALA A 11 6.31 2.82 -5.84
C ALA A 11 4.92 3.43 -6.03
N VAL A 12 4.77 4.38 -6.95
CA VAL A 12 3.46 4.96 -7.29
C VAL A 12 2.52 3.90 -7.86
N SER A 13 2.99 3.04 -8.76
CA SER A 13 2.21 1.93 -9.30
C SER A 13 1.75 0.96 -8.22
N ALA A 14 2.62 0.61 -7.27
CA ALA A 14 2.27 -0.24 -6.14
C ALA A 14 1.26 0.43 -5.19
N LEU A 15 1.41 1.73 -4.90
CA LEU A 15 0.43 2.50 -4.11
C LEU A 15 -0.93 2.54 -4.81
N LEU A 16 -0.96 2.82 -6.11
CA LEU A 16 -2.20 2.81 -6.90
C LEU A 16 -2.86 1.42 -6.91
N GLY A 17 -2.06 0.35 -7.06
CA GLY A 17 -2.55 -1.02 -6.96
C GLY A 17 -3.21 -1.31 -5.61
N LEU A 18 -2.58 -0.89 -4.52
CA LEU A 18 -3.18 -1.02 -3.19
C LEU A 18 -4.45 -0.18 -3.04
N ILE A 19 -4.49 1.05 -3.56
CA ILE A 19 -5.70 1.89 -3.54
C ILE A 19 -6.85 1.15 -4.23
N VAL A 20 -6.60 0.55 -5.39
CA VAL A 20 -7.61 -0.24 -6.11
C VAL A 20 -8.12 -1.40 -5.25
N LEU A 21 -7.22 -2.19 -4.65
CA LEU A 21 -7.61 -3.30 -3.77
C LEU A 21 -8.47 -2.82 -2.57
N HIS A 22 -8.08 -1.73 -1.91
CA HIS A 22 -8.82 -1.18 -0.76
C HIS A 22 -10.16 -0.57 -1.18
N THR A 23 -10.22 0.04 -2.36
CA THR A 23 -11.47 0.56 -2.94
C THR A 23 -12.42 -0.58 -3.25
N MET A 24 -11.94 -1.68 -3.83
CA MET A 24 -12.76 -2.86 -4.10
C MET A 24 -13.26 -3.52 -2.81
N MET A 25 -12.47 -3.51 -1.73
CA MET A 25 -12.95 -3.96 -0.40
C MET A 25 -14.06 -3.06 0.14
N LEU A 26 -13.98 -1.73 -0.03
CA LEU A 26 -15.06 -0.82 0.33
C LEU A 26 -16.32 -1.06 -0.51
N VAL A 27 -16.16 -1.24 -1.82
CA VAL A 27 -17.28 -1.57 -2.71
C VAL A 27 -17.94 -2.86 -2.25
N ALA A 28 -17.17 -3.93 -2.00
CA ALA A 28 -17.69 -5.21 -1.52
C ALA A 28 -18.43 -5.10 -0.18
N LEU A 29 -17.94 -4.23 0.73
CA LEU A 29 -18.62 -3.92 1.99
C LEU A 29 -19.99 -3.26 1.75
N PHE A 30 -20.04 -2.19 0.95
CA PHE A 30 -21.27 -1.43 0.72
C PHE A 30 -22.28 -2.13 -0.20
N THR A 31 -21.83 -3.06 -1.05
CA THR A 31 -22.71 -3.89 -1.88
C THR A 31 -23.15 -5.18 -1.18
N HIS A 32 -22.69 -5.43 0.04
CA HIS A 32 -22.91 -6.68 0.78
C HIS A 32 -22.59 -7.92 -0.07
N ALA A 33 -21.45 -7.90 -0.75
CA ALA A 33 -20.99 -9.02 -1.55
C ALA A 33 -20.83 -10.29 -0.69
N ALA A 34 -20.92 -11.46 -1.34
CA ALA A 34 -20.80 -12.76 -0.67
C ALA A 34 -19.50 -12.89 0.14
N LEU A 35 -18.42 -12.25 -0.34
CA LEU A 35 -17.16 -12.06 0.38
C LEU A 35 -17.03 -10.57 0.72
N SER A 36 -17.68 -10.15 1.81
CA SER A 36 -17.57 -8.78 2.33
C SER A 36 -16.72 -8.78 3.60
N PRO A 37 -15.83 -7.77 3.77
CA PRO A 37 -15.11 -7.62 5.02
C PRO A 37 -16.08 -7.19 6.14
N PRO A 38 -15.72 -7.40 7.42
CA PRO A 38 -16.51 -6.89 8.54
C PRO A 38 -16.70 -5.36 8.50
N ASP A 39 -17.83 -4.86 9.02
CA ASP A 39 -18.21 -3.44 8.96
C ASP A 39 -17.14 -2.49 9.54
N PHE A 40 -16.44 -2.91 10.59
CA PHE A 40 -15.39 -2.10 11.22
C PHE A 40 -14.17 -1.85 10.30
N VAL A 41 -14.02 -2.61 9.22
CA VAL A 41 -12.92 -2.48 8.26
C VAL A 41 -13.14 -1.32 7.28
N GLY A 42 -14.38 -0.81 7.17
CA GLY A 42 -14.70 0.35 6.32
C GLY A 42 -13.86 1.59 6.63
N PRO A 43 -13.92 2.11 7.88
CA PRO A 43 -13.09 3.24 8.31
C PRO A 43 -11.58 2.99 8.16
N LEU A 44 -11.12 1.76 8.40
CA LEU A 44 -9.72 1.38 8.22
C LEU A 44 -9.30 1.50 6.75
N ASN A 45 -10.06 0.92 5.82
CA ASN A 45 -9.78 1.01 4.38
C ASN A 45 -9.76 2.46 3.89
N ALA A 46 -10.68 3.30 4.36
CA ALA A 46 -10.69 4.73 4.02
C ALA A 46 -9.42 5.44 4.51
N ALA A 47 -9.00 5.19 5.76
CA ALA A 47 -7.75 5.75 6.30
C ALA A 47 -6.52 5.25 5.53
N VAL A 48 -6.49 3.97 5.15
CA VAL A 48 -5.40 3.38 4.36
C VAL A 48 -5.28 4.08 3.00
N ILE A 49 -6.40 4.29 2.30
CA ILE A 49 -6.42 5.00 1.01
C ILE A 49 -5.89 6.43 1.16
N ALA A 50 -6.32 7.15 2.22
CA ALA A 50 -5.83 8.51 2.48
C ALA A 50 -4.31 8.54 2.68
N LEU A 51 -3.76 7.58 3.44
CA LEU A 51 -2.31 7.45 3.63
C LEU A 51 -1.57 7.14 2.33
N GLN A 52 -2.13 6.26 1.48
CA GLN A 52 -1.55 5.92 0.19
C GLN A 52 -1.53 7.14 -0.75
N LEU A 53 -2.61 7.91 -0.81
CA LEU A 53 -2.67 9.17 -1.58
C LEU A 53 -1.66 10.20 -1.07
N MET A 54 -1.52 10.34 0.24
CA MET A 54 -0.52 11.23 0.83
C MET A 54 0.91 10.81 0.47
N ALA A 55 1.20 9.50 0.49
CA ALA A 55 2.49 8.98 0.06
C ALA A 55 2.78 9.28 -1.42
N ILE A 56 1.78 9.12 -2.31
CA ILE A 56 1.90 9.48 -3.74
C ILE A 56 2.23 10.98 -3.89
N LEU A 57 1.50 11.84 -3.18
CA LEU A 57 1.72 13.29 -3.20
C LEU A 57 3.15 13.65 -2.78
N LEU A 58 3.64 13.05 -1.70
CA LEU A 58 5.00 13.32 -1.21
C LEU A 58 6.09 12.80 -2.15
N ILE A 59 5.86 11.68 -2.84
CA ILE A 59 6.74 11.21 -3.92
C ILE A 59 6.78 12.24 -5.05
N TYR A 60 5.61 12.73 -5.49
CA TYR A 60 5.52 13.71 -6.57
C TYR A 60 6.18 15.04 -6.23
N CYS A 61 5.99 15.53 -5.00
CA CYS A 61 6.63 16.73 -4.47
C CYS A 61 8.13 16.54 -4.17
N ASN A 62 8.68 15.33 -4.34
CA ASN A 62 10.07 14.99 -4.01
C ASN A 62 10.45 15.37 -2.56
N ASN A 63 9.52 15.22 -1.62
CA ASN A 63 9.72 15.58 -0.22
C ASN A 63 10.71 14.62 0.46
N GLN A 64 11.51 15.12 1.40
CA GLN A 64 12.46 14.31 2.17
C GLN A 64 11.78 13.23 3.02
N GLN A 65 10.56 13.47 3.51
CA GLN A 65 9.82 12.51 4.35
C GLN A 65 9.09 11.43 3.57
N ARG A 66 9.17 11.40 2.23
CA ARG A 66 8.39 10.47 1.40
C ARG A 66 8.58 9.01 1.80
N TYR A 67 9.79 8.61 2.22
CA TYR A 67 10.09 7.22 2.57
C TYR A 67 9.34 6.77 3.83
N THR A 68 9.21 7.63 4.84
CA THR A 68 8.45 7.36 6.07
C THR A 68 6.98 7.11 5.75
N TRP A 69 6.40 7.96 4.91
CA TRP A 69 4.98 7.85 4.52
C TRP A 69 4.71 6.63 3.64
N VAL A 70 5.64 6.29 2.74
CA VAL A 70 5.55 5.05 1.95
C VAL A 70 5.64 3.81 2.84
N LEU A 71 6.55 3.80 3.83
CA LEU A 71 6.67 2.69 4.76
C LEU A 71 5.41 2.56 5.62
N LEU A 72 4.87 3.68 6.12
CA LEU A 72 3.65 3.70 6.90
C LEU A 72 2.46 3.18 6.08
N ALA A 73 2.32 3.60 4.82
CA ALA A 73 1.31 3.09 3.90
C ALA A 73 1.45 1.57 3.68
N ALA A 74 2.68 1.06 3.56
CA ALA A 74 2.94 -0.37 3.43
C ALA A 74 2.51 -1.15 4.69
N VAL A 75 2.90 -0.68 5.89
CA VAL A 75 2.58 -1.34 7.16
C VAL A 75 1.08 -1.35 7.43
N VAL A 76 0.42 -0.21 7.24
CA VAL A 76 -1.03 -0.08 7.48
C VAL A 76 -1.86 -0.87 6.48
N SER A 77 -1.30 -1.24 5.32
CA SER A 77 -1.96 -2.12 4.35
C SER A 77 -1.90 -3.61 4.73
N ILE A 78 -1.02 -4.01 5.67
CA ILE A 78 -0.82 -5.42 6.05
C ILE A 78 -2.13 -6.07 6.54
N PRO A 79 -2.91 -5.50 7.47
CA PRO A 79 -4.16 -6.11 7.93
C PRO A 79 -5.18 -6.37 6.81
N GLY A 80 -5.17 -5.54 5.75
CA GLY A 80 -6.10 -5.66 4.64
C GLY A 80 -5.74 -6.76 3.65
N VAL A 81 -4.45 -6.87 3.30
CA VAL A 81 -4.00 -7.69 2.15
C VAL A 81 -2.72 -8.52 2.41
N GLY A 82 -2.29 -8.62 3.67
CA GLY A 82 -1.05 -9.29 4.05
C GLY A 82 -1.14 -10.82 4.03
N PRO A 83 0.03 -11.51 4.00
CA PRO A 83 0.10 -12.96 3.81
C PRO A 83 -0.48 -13.75 4.99
N HIS A 84 -0.59 -13.14 6.17
CA HIS A 84 -1.21 -13.77 7.34
C HIS A 84 -2.68 -14.16 7.09
N LYS A 85 -3.36 -13.52 6.12
CA LYS A 85 -4.73 -13.87 5.75
C LYS A 85 -4.87 -15.30 5.21
N PHE A 86 -3.80 -15.89 4.66
CA PHE A 86 -3.82 -17.31 4.28
C PHE A 86 -4.02 -18.26 5.46
N LEU A 87 -3.71 -17.80 6.68
CA LEU A 87 -3.81 -18.60 7.90
C LEU A 87 -5.07 -18.31 8.71
N LEU A 88 -5.67 -17.12 8.54
CA LEU A 88 -6.76 -16.63 9.39
C LEU A 88 -8.12 -16.65 8.71
N GLU A 89 -8.17 -16.52 7.37
CA GLU A 89 -9.43 -16.42 6.64
C GLU A 89 -9.91 -17.81 6.18
N PRO A 90 -11.16 -18.20 6.47
CA PRO A 90 -11.71 -19.48 6.00
C PRO A 90 -11.78 -19.55 4.46
N ASP A 91 -12.01 -18.41 3.80
CA ASP A 91 -12.07 -18.29 2.34
C ASP A 91 -10.75 -17.83 1.70
N ALA A 92 -9.62 -18.09 2.37
CA ALA A 92 -8.28 -17.67 1.93
C ALA A 92 -7.95 -18.03 0.47
N LEU A 93 -8.44 -19.17 -0.03
CA LEU A 93 -8.20 -19.59 -1.41
C LEU A 93 -8.87 -18.65 -2.42
N GLN A 94 -10.12 -18.22 -2.13
CA GLN A 94 -10.87 -17.30 -2.99
C GLN A 94 -10.28 -15.89 -2.92
N LEU A 95 -9.75 -15.51 -1.75
CA LEU A 95 -9.05 -14.25 -1.53
C LEU A 95 -7.59 -14.25 -2.02
N SER A 96 -7.07 -15.40 -2.47
CA SER A 96 -5.66 -15.57 -2.84
C SER A 96 -5.14 -14.54 -3.86
N PRO A 97 -5.90 -14.11 -4.90
CA PRO A 97 -5.40 -13.10 -5.84
C PRO A 97 -5.17 -11.74 -5.16
N VAL A 98 -6.06 -11.36 -4.23
CA VAL A 98 -5.96 -10.11 -3.46
C VAL A 98 -4.79 -10.18 -2.47
N ILE A 99 -4.62 -11.31 -1.78
CA ILE A 99 -3.54 -11.48 -0.81
C ILE A 99 -2.18 -11.48 -1.52
N LEU A 100 -2.04 -12.20 -2.64
CA LEU A 100 -0.78 -12.26 -3.39
C LEU A 100 -0.41 -10.90 -3.98
N SER A 101 -1.33 -10.25 -4.68
CA SER A 101 -1.08 -8.93 -5.29
C SER A 101 -0.80 -7.86 -4.24
N GLY A 102 -1.59 -7.82 -3.15
CA GLY A 102 -1.38 -6.89 -2.06
C GLY A 102 -0.05 -7.10 -1.35
N THR A 103 0.33 -8.35 -1.07
CA THR A 103 1.63 -8.68 -0.48
C THR A 103 2.78 -8.26 -1.38
N LEU A 104 2.67 -8.49 -2.70
CA LEU A 104 3.67 -8.06 -3.67
C LEU A 104 3.84 -6.53 -3.67
N PHE A 105 2.74 -5.78 -3.66
CA PHE A 105 2.80 -4.32 -3.60
C PHE A 105 3.45 -3.83 -2.30
N ILE A 106 3.11 -4.43 -1.15
CA ILE A 106 3.75 -4.11 0.14
C ILE A 106 5.27 -4.31 0.06
N LEU A 107 5.73 -5.45 -0.48
CA LEU A 107 7.16 -5.72 -0.64
C LEU A 107 7.86 -4.70 -1.54
N MET A 108 7.22 -4.30 -2.64
CA MET A 108 7.74 -3.26 -3.52
C MET A 108 7.89 -1.90 -2.79
N LEU A 109 6.90 -1.52 -1.97
CA LEU A 109 6.95 -0.29 -1.18
C LEU A 109 8.01 -0.33 -0.09
N THR A 110 8.12 -1.43 0.65
CA THR A 110 9.17 -1.61 1.67
C THR A 110 10.55 -1.52 1.03
N ARG A 111 10.76 -2.17 -0.12
CA ARG A 111 12.02 -2.08 -0.87
C ARG A 111 12.33 -0.65 -1.31
N TYR A 112 11.34 0.08 -1.82
CA TYR A 112 11.50 1.48 -2.21
C TYR A 112 11.87 2.37 -1.03
N ALA A 113 11.19 2.21 0.11
CA ALA A 113 11.44 2.97 1.32
C ALA A 113 12.87 2.76 1.83
N ILE A 114 13.33 1.50 1.93
CA ILE A 114 14.70 1.16 2.34
C ILE A 114 15.74 1.77 1.41
N TRP A 115 15.52 1.69 0.10
CA TRP A 115 16.46 2.23 -0.88
C TRP A 115 16.56 3.76 -0.78
N THR A 116 15.41 4.44 -0.65
CA THR A 116 15.35 5.90 -0.55
C THR A 116 16.00 6.40 0.74
N ASP A 117 15.79 5.71 1.86
CA ASP A 117 16.40 6.05 3.15
C ASP A 117 17.94 5.92 3.10
N ARG A 118 18.46 4.83 2.52
CA ARG A 118 19.91 4.66 2.32
C ARG A 118 20.54 5.78 1.50
N GLN A 119 19.87 6.23 0.44
CA GLN A 119 20.36 7.36 -0.36
C GLN A 119 20.43 8.64 0.46
N ARG A 120 19.39 8.93 1.26
CA ARG A 120 19.37 10.09 2.15
C ARG A 120 20.55 10.08 3.12
N VAL A 121 20.81 8.94 3.76
CA VAL A 121 21.93 8.79 4.70
C VAL A 121 23.26 9.01 3.99
N SER A 122 23.45 8.46 2.78
CA SER A 122 24.69 8.66 2.01
C SER A 122 24.94 10.11 1.61
N THR A 123 23.89 10.89 1.34
CA THR A 123 24.02 12.31 0.98
C THR A 123 24.20 13.24 2.18
N ALA A 124 23.89 12.78 3.40
CA ALA A 124 24.01 13.59 4.61
C ALA A 124 25.37 13.42 5.32
N GLY A 125 26.16 12.41 4.92
CA GLY A 125 27.48 12.12 5.49
C GLY A 125 28.68 12.70 4.71
N ASN A 126 28.41 13.44 3.63
CA ASN A 126 29.39 14.22 2.86
C ASN A 126 29.14 15.71 3.09
#